data_AF-A0AAW1WJK6-F1
#
_entry.id   AF-A0AAW1WJK6-F1
#
_cell.length_a   1.000
_cell.length_b   1.000
_cell.length_c   1.000
_cell.angle_alpha   90.00
_cell.angle_beta   90.00
_cell.angle_gamma   90.00
#
_symmetry.space_group_name_H-M   'P 1'
#
loop_
_entity.id
_entity.type
_entity.pdbx_description
1 polymer ?
#
loop_
_entity_poly.entity_id
_entity_poly.type
_entity_poly.pdbx_seq_one_letter_code
_entity_poly.pdbx_strand_id
1 'polypeptide(L)' 'MVLVGEMFQFNFDTLNWSVIGKLPFRVKTTLVGFWKGWLYFTSGQRDKGPEDPATKKVIGELWRTKLNLGS' A
#
# COMPACT_ATOMS: atom_id res chain seq x y z
N MET A 1 -6.79 3.37 -14.65
CA MET A 1 -6.43 3.80 -13.28
C MET A 1 -6.22 2.54 -12.47
N VAL A 2 -4.98 2.22 -12.08
CA VAL A 2 -4.62 0.94 -11.47
C VAL A 2 -4.82 1.03 -9.94
N LEU A 3 -5.52 0.07 -9.35
CA LEU A 3 -5.58 -0.10 -7.90
C LEU A 3 -4.42 -1.01 -7.50
N VAL A 4 -3.66 -0.61 -6.48
CA VAL A 4 -2.47 -1.34 -6.04
C VAL A 4 -2.70 -1.84 -4.60
N GLY A 5 -2.38 -3.11 -4.36
CA GLY A 5 -2.39 -3.70 -3.03
C GLY A 5 -0.99 -4.02 -2.52
N GLU A 6 -0.06 -4.29 -3.43
CA GLU A 6 1.34 -4.55 -3.14
C GLU A 6 2.10 -3.29 -2.73
N MET A 7 2.98 -3.45 -1.74
CA MET A 7 3.98 -2.46 -1.39
C MET A 7 5.31 -2.86 -2.03
N PHE A 8 5.84 -1.96 -2.85
CA PHE A 8 7.06 -2.19 -3.60
C PHE A 8 8.23 -1.47 -2.96
N GLN A 9 9.36 -2.16 -2.84
CA GLN A 9 10.65 -1.57 -2.53
C GLN A 9 11.49 -1.55 -3.82
N PHE A 10 12.13 -0.41 -4.08
CA PHE A 10 13.17 -0.32 -5.09
C PHE A 10 14.54 -0.29 -4.40
N ASN A 11 15.41 -1.22 -4.76
CA ASN A 11 16.77 -1.29 -4.25
C ASN A 11 17.72 -0.55 -5.22
N PHE A 12 18.45 0.46 -4.72
CA PHE A 12 19.32 1.30 -5.55
C PHE A 12 20.63 0.62 -5.97
N ASP A 13 21.14 -0.33 -5.19
CA ASP A 13 22.40 -1.01 -5.49
C ASP A 13 22.23 -2.03 -6.64
N THR A 14 21.11 -2.75 -6.62
CA THR A 14 20.79 -3.82 -7.57
C THR A 14 19.84 -3.37 -8.69
N LEU A 15 19.24 -2.18 -8.56
CA LEU A 15 18.23 -1.63 -9.46
C LEU A 15 17.00 -2.54 -9.65
N ASN A 16 16.68 -3.33 -8.63
CA ASN A 16 15.58 -4.29 -8.65
C ASN A 16 14.40 -3.84 -7.78
N TRP A 17 13.21 -4.23 -8.21
CA TRP A 17 11.98 -4.11 -7.43
C TRP A 17 11.69 -5.40 -6.67
N SER A 18 11.19 -5.27 -5.44
CA SER A 18 10.67 -6.40 -4.66
C SER A 18 9.33 -6.04 -4.00
N VAL A 19 8.50 -7.05 -3.76
CA VAL A 19 7.27 -6.88 -2.98
C VAL A 19 7.62 -7.11 -1.51
N ILE A 20 7.40 -6.10 -0.67
CA ILE A 20 7.74 -6.13 0.76
C ILE A 20 6.52 -6.18 1.68
N GLY A 21 5.32 -6.18 1.10
CA GLY A 21 4.07 -6.31 1.84
C GLY A 21 2.85 -6.19 0.95
N LYS A 22 1.69 -6.46 1.52
CA LYS A 22 0.39 -6.32 0.85
C LYS A 22 -0.62 -5.70 1.80
N LEU A 23 -1.41 -4.77 1.27
CA LEU A 23 -2.61 -4.27 1.93
C LEU A 23 -3.70 -5.35 1.89
N PRO A 24 -4.69 -5.30 2.81
CA PRO A 24 -5.81 -6.25 2.83
C PRO A 24 -6.69 -6.21 1.57
N PHE A 25 -6.54 -5.17 0.75
CA PHE A 25 -7.26 -4.96 -0.49
C PHE A 25 -6.53 -3.92 -1.35
N ARG A 26 -6.91 -3.78 -2.62
CA ARG A 26 -6.31 -2.80 -3.51
C ARG A 26 -6.95 -1.43 -3.29
N VAL A 27 -6.15 -0.38 -3.33
CA VAL A 27 -6.60 0.99 -3.10
C VAL A 27 -6.07 1.92 -4.18
N LYS A 28 -6.93 2.83 -4.63
CA LYS A 28 -6.57 3.94 -5.51
C LYS A 28 -6.31 5.19 -4.67
N THR A 29 -5.31 5.98 -5.06
CA THR A 29 -5.00 7.30 -4.48
C THR A 29 -4.83 7.29 -2.95
N THR A 30 -4.21 6.23 -2.42
CA THR A 30 -3.84 6.12 -0.99
C THR A 30 -2.76 7.13 -0.65
N LEU A 31 -2.87 7.76 0.53
CA LEU A 31 -1.80 8.55 1.11
C LEU A 31 -0.98 7.68 2.05
N VAL A 32 0.35 7.73 1.92
CA VAL A 32 1.27 6.98 2.77
C VAL A 32 2.27 7.94 3.43
N GLY A 33 2.38 7.85 4.75
CA GLY A 33 3.37 8.60 5.54
C GLY A 33 4.34 7.65 6.24
N PHE A 34 5.62 8.03 6.30
CA PHE A 34 6.63 7.29 7.05
C PHE A 34 7.07 8.07 8.30
N TRP A 35 7.10 7.41 9.46
CA TRP A 35 7.65 8.00 10.68
C TRP A 35 8.20 6.94 11.65
N LYS A 36 9.47 7.08 12.06
CA LYS A 36 10.15 6.20 13.03
C LYS A 36 9.97 4.69 12.74
N GLY A 37 10.13 4.29 11.47
CA GLY A 37 9.99 2.89 11.06
C GLY A 37 8.54 2.42 10.89
N TRP A 38 7.55 3.32 10.98
CA TRP A 38 6.15 3.01 10.73
C TRP A 38 5.69 3.60 9.41
N LEU A 39 4.90 2.83 8.67
CA LEU A 39 4.14 3.30 7.52
C LEU A 39 2.69 3.49 7.94
N TYR A 40 2.14 4.66 7.63
CA TYR A 40 0.77 5.07 7.91
C TYR A 40 0.02 5.18 6.59
N PHE A 41 -1.17 4.58 6.50
CA PHE A 41 -2.00 4.54 5.30
C PHE A 41 -3.36 5.16 5.62
N THR A 42 -3.79 6.10 4.79
CA THR A 42 -5.11 6.75 4.96
C THR A 42 -5.68 7.18 3.60
N SER A 43 -6.97 7.50 3.60
CA SER A 43 -7.73 7.89 2.40
C SER A 43 -7.72 6.79 1.31
N GLY A 44 -8.07 7.18 0.09
CA GLY A 44 -8.10 6.31 -1.07
C GLY A 44 -9.41 5.54 -1.24
N GLN A 45 -9.65 5.06 -2.47
CA GLN A 45 -10.84 4.30 -2.83
C GLN A 45 -10.49 2.82 -2.92
N ARG A 46 -11.12 2.01 -2.06
CA ARG A 46 -11.01 0.55 -2.07
C ARG A 46 -11.54 -0.04 -3.38
N ASP A 47 -11.04 -1.18 -3.82
CA ASP A 47 -11.74 -2.03 -4.78
C ASP A 47 -13.07 -2.60 -4.23
N LYS A 48 -13.90 -3.17 -5.09
CA LYS A 48 -15.08 -3.94 -4.67
C LYS A 48 -14.73 -5.37 -4.30
N GLY A 49 -13.65 -5.91 -4.86
CA GLY A 49 -13.08 -7.19 -4.48
C GLY A 49 -12.05 -7.69 -5.49
N PRO A 50 -11.52 -8.90 -5.32
CA PRO A 50 -10.54 -9.51 -6.23
C PRO A 50 -11.04 -9.59 -7.68
N GLU A 51 -12.30 -10.01 -7.86
CA GLU A 51 -12.97 -10.18 -9.17
C GLU A 51 -13.50 -8.87 -9.78
N ASP A 52 -13.64 -7.81 -8.97
CA ASP A 52 -14.14 -6.49 -9.42
C ASP A 52 -13.19 -5.39 -8.93
N PRO A 53 -12.24 -4.94 -9.78
CA PRO A 53 -11.29 -3.89 -9.44
C PRO A 53 -11.92 -2.48 -9.44
N ALA A 54 -13.24 -2.33 -9.67
CA ALA A 54 -13.87 -1.02 -9.65
C ALA A 54 -13.84 -0.40 -8.25
N THR A 55 -13.74 0.93 -8.21
CA THR A 55 -13.61 1.70 -6.97
C THR A 55 -14.92 1.72 -6.17
N LYS A 56 -14.81 1.64 -4.83
CA LYS A 56 -15.87 1.82 -3.84
C LYS A 56 -15.77 3.21 -3.19
N LYS A 57 -16.36 3.35 -2.00
CA LYS A 57 -16.27 4.52 -1.14
C LYS A 57 -14.83 4.77 -0.70
N VAL A 58 -14.55 6.05 -0.41
CA VAL A 58 -13.30 6.47 0.22
C VAL A 58 -13.21 5.88 1.62
N ILE A 59 -12.02 5.42 1.99
CA ILE A 59 -11.70 4.88 3.31
C ILE A 59 -11.39 6.06 4.25
N GLY A 60 -12.03 6.11 5.42
CA GLY A 60 -11.82 7.16 6.42
C GLY A 60 -10.87 6.75 7.55
N GLU A 61 -10.51 5.47 7.58
CA GLU A 61 -9.66 4.88 8.60
C GLU A 61 -8.17 5.17 8.35
N LEU A 62 -7.40 5.15 9.45
CA LEU A 62 -5.94 5.19 9.44
C LEU A 62 -5.42 3.82 9.86
N TRP A 63 -4.56 3.24 9.03
CA TRP A 63 -3.85 2.01 9.37
C TRP A 63 -2.36 2.25 9.44
N ARG A 64 -1.66 1.44 10.23
CA ARG A 64 -0.21 1.48 10.26
C ARG A 64 0.39 0.10 10.44
N THR A 65 1.57 -0.07 9.89
CA THR A 65 2.41 -1.25 10.13
C THR A 65 3.86 -0.81 10.32
N LYS A 66 4.61 -1.59 11.11
CA LYS A 66 6.04 -1.35 11.29
C LYS A 66 6.78 -1.96 10.11
N LEU A 67 7.58 -1.14 9.44
CA LEU A 67 8.46 -1.58 8.37
C LEU A 67 9.59 -2.41 8.99
N ASN A 68 9.62 -3.69 8.64
CA ASN A 68 10.71 -4.60 9.01
C ASN A 68 11.43 -5.03 7.73
N LEU A 69 12.46 -4.27 7.38
CA LEU A 69 13.42 -4.66 6.35
C LEU A 69 14.48 -5.46 7.10
N GLY A 70 14.46 -6.79 6.99
CA GLY A 70 15.42 -7.65 7.67
C GLY A 70 16.85 -7.10 7.50
N SER A 71 17.58 -7.04 8.61
CA SER A 71 19.00 -6.67 8.64
C SER A 71 19.86 -7.72 7.95
#